data_AF-A0A3A9BIR5-F1
#
_entry.id   AF-A0A3A9BIR5-F1
#
_cell.length_a   1.000
_cell.length_b   1.000
_cell.length_c   1.000
_cell.angle_alpha   90.00
_cell.angle_beta   90.00
_cell.angle_gamma   90.00
#
_symmetry.space_group_name_H-M   'P 1'
#
loop_
_entity.id
_entity.type
_entity.pdbx_description
1 polymer ?
#
loop_
_entity_poly.entity_id
_entity_poly.type
_entity_poly.pdbx_seq_one_letter_code
_entity_poly.pdbx_strand_id
1 'polypeptide(L)'
;MIEYDFAIAIEHSVMDKGIIEIDFPESCVLYLRNHRDMPAHHIARIRFADGQTVTYKVPVIMAQDYTVDSIFEKRLLALLPYRILRYEHFLKSNSVNPKKIERMLDDYRLICGKLQQMQEHEDASGLYVDIIALINKLADYVIPDDNPAKERLGEIMGGQILKLRSESLKEEGRTLEIYALVQDAVLTPEFAAARLNLDIDELKKRMSHNGYRYPES
;
A
#
# COMPACT_ATOMS: atom_id res chain seq x y z
N MET A 1 -3.35 -11.97 21.32
CA MET A 1 -4.57 -11.15 21.12
C MET A 1 -5.09 -10.75 22.49
N ILE A 2 -5.74 -11.65 23.25
CA ILE A 2 -6.25 -11.33 24.59
C ILE A 2 -5.25 -10.62 25.50
N GLU A 3 -4.00 -11.08 25.57
CA GLU A 3 -2.96 -10.43 26.38
C GLU A 3 -2.74 -8.95 26.04
N TYR A 4 -2.73 -8.60 24.75
CA TYR A 4 -2.58 -7.21 24.30
C TYR A 4 -3.82 -6.39 24.61
N ASP A 5 -5.02 -6.96 24.42
CA ASP A 5 -6.27 -6.27 24.73
C ASP A 5 -6.34 -5.95 26.24
N PHE A 6 -5.93 -6.90 27.08
CA PHE A 6 -5.81 -6.68 28.52
C PHE A 6 -4.74 -5.64 28.86
N ALA A 7 -3.56 -5.70 28.24
CA ALA A 7 -2.50 -4.73 28.48
C ALA A 7 -2.96 -3.31 28.16
N ILE A 8 -3.58 -3.09 26.99
CA ILE A 8 -4.13 -1.80 26.57
C ILE A 8 -5.23 -1.34 27.52
N ALA A 9 -6.18 -2.23 27.85
CA ALA A 9 -7.32 -1.90 28.70
C ALA A 9 -6.87 -1.52 30.12
N ILE A 10 -5.86 -2.22 30.66
CA ILE A 10 -5.27 -1.90 31.97
C ILE A 10 -4.51 -0.57 31.91
N GLU A 11 -3.70 -0.35 30.86
CA GLU A 11 -2.94 0.88 30.68
C GLU A 11 -3.83 2.13 30.66
N HIS A 12 -5.02 2.02 30.07
CA HIS A 12 -5.99 3.12 29.96
C HIS A 12 -7.09 3.07 31.04
N SER A 13 -6.94 2.23 32.06
CA SER A 13 -7.94 2.11 33.12
C SER A 13 -8.02 3.37 33.97
N VAL A 14 -9.23 3.67 34.44
CA VAL A 14 -9.50 4.84 35.28
C VAL A 14 -9.97 4.36 36.65
N MET A 15 -9.45 5.00 37.70
CA MET A 15 -9.91 4.77 39.07
C MET A 15 -10.95 5.83 39.44
N ASP A 16 -12.21 5.44 39.63
CA ASP A 16 -13.25 6.31 40.21
C ASP A 16 -13.79 5.70 41.51
N LYS A 17 -13.70 6.46 42.61
CA LYS A 17 -14.23 6.08 43.94
C LYS A 17 -13.87 4.66 44.41
N GLY A 18 -12.67 4.19 44.07
CA GLY A 18 -12.18 2.85 44.45
C GLY A 18 -12.66 1.71 43.55
N ILE A 19 -13.35 2.03 42.45
CA ILE A 19 -13.67 1.11 41.36
C ILE A 19 -12.68 1.39 40.23
N ILE A 20 -12.10 0.31 39.69
CA ILE A 20 -11.28 0.39 38.47
C ILE A 20 -12.20 0.14 37.29
N GLU A 21 -12.41 1.15 36.45
CA GLU A 21 -13.11 1.03 35.17
C GLU A 21 -12.09 0.67 34.09
N ILE A 22 -12.36 -0.43 33.38
CA ILE A 22 -11.48 -1.00 32.35
C ILE A 22 -12.29 -1.14 31.07
N ASP A 23 -12.02 -0.27 30.10
CA ASP A 23 -12.62 -0.35 28.77
C ASP A 23 -11.73 -1.19 27.85
N PHE A 24 -12.30 -2.27 27.33
CA PHE A 24 -11.61 -3.10 26.37
C PHE A 24 -11.59 -2.46 24.98
N PRO A 25 -10.47 -2.56 24.23
CA PRO A 25 -10.41 -2.06 22.88
C PRO A 25 -11.33 -2.84 21.93
N GLU A 26 -11.82 -2.16 20.89
CA GLU A 26 -12.54 -2.74 19.76
C GLU A 26 -11.58 -3.52 18.85
N SER A 27 -11.17 -4.69 19.33
CA SER A 27 -10.20 -5.56 18.65
C SER A 27 -10.85 -6.51 17.65
N CYS A 28 -10.06 -6.97 16.68
CA CYS A 28 -10.45 -8.03 15.75
C CYS A 28 -9.26 -8.95 15.44
N VAL A 29 -9.55 -10.18 14.99
CA VAL A 29 -8.51 -11.09 14.48
C VAL A 29 -8.57 -11.12 12.96
N LEU A 30 -7.53 -10.61 12.33
CA LEU A 30 -7.37 -10.63 10.88
C LEU A 30 -6.71 -11.94 10.42
N TYR A 31 -7.38 -12.67 9.53
CA TYR A 31 -6.82 -13.83 8.85
C TYR A 31 -6.47 -13.51 7.40
N LEU A 32 -5.23 -13.85 7.02
CA LEU A 32 -4.73 -13.68 5.66
C LEU A 32 -5.14 -14.84 4.73
N ARG A 33 -5.33 -16.03 5.31
CA ARG A 33 -5.80 -17.23 4.63
C ARG A 33 -7.14 -17.66 5.20
N ASN A 34 -8.07 -18.01 4.32
CA ASN A 34 -9.31 -18.65 4.72
C ASN A 34 -9.21 -20.17 4.56
N HIS A 35 -10.05 -20.87 5.31
CA HIS A 35 -10.41 -22.27 5.10
C HIS A 35 -11.90 -22.43 5.43
N ARG A 36 -12.50 -23.58 5.11
CA ARG A 36 -13.95 -23.76 5.16
C ARG A 36 -14.56 -23.57 6.55
N ASP A 37 -13.79 -23.84 7.61
CA ASP A 37 -14.28 -23.89 8.98
C ASP A 37 -13.80 -22.69 9.83
N MET A 38 -13.64 -21.54 9.19
CA MET A 38 -13.25 -20.33 9.91
C MET A 38 -14.36 -19.85 10.85
N PRO A 39 -14.08 -19.63 12.15
CA PRO A 39 -15.08 -19.12 13.09
C PRO A 39 -15.37 -17.64 12.82
N ALA A 40 -16.61 -17.21 13.05
CA ALA A 40 -16.99 -15.80 12.98
C ALA A 40 -16.39 -14.96 14.13
N HIS A 41 -16.08 -15.61 15.25
CA HIS A 41 -15.51 -14.98 16.44
C HIS A 41 -14.47 -15.90 17.08
N HIS A 42 -13.40 -15.32 17.60
CA HIS A 42 -12.57 -15.98 18.60
C HIS A 42 -13.16 -15.78 19.97
N ILE A 43 -13.14 -16.84 20.78
CA ILE A 43 -13.78 -16.84 22.09
C ILE A 43 -12.76 -17.23 23.15
N ALA A 44 -12.55 -16.37 24.13
CA ALA A 44 -11.80 -16.67 25.33
C ALA A 44 -12.76 -16.75 26.52
N ARG A 45 -12.69 -17.85 27.27
CA ARG A 45 -13.48 -18.04 28.49
C ARG A 45 -12.55 -17.95 29.69
N ILE A 46 -12.73 -16.89 30.47
CA ILE A 46 -11.95 -16.60 31.66
C ILE A 46 -12.71 -17.14 32.86
N ARG A 47 -12.05 -17.92 33.70
CA ARG A 47 -12.60 -18.48 34.93
C ARG A 47 -11.81 -17.96 36.12
N PHE A 48 -12.49 -17.32 37.04
CA PHE A 48 -11.92 -16.76 38.25
C PHE A 48 -12.00 -17.77 39.40
N ALA A 49 -11.17 -17.57 40.43
CA ALA A 49 -11.05 -18.49 41.55
C ALA A 49 -12.33 -18.59 42.41
N ASP A 50 -13.16 -17.55 42.39
CA ASP A 50 -14.47 -17.48 43.05
C ASP A 50 -15.58 -18.18 42.24
N GLY A 51 -15.25 -18.75 41.08
CA GLY A 51 -16.19 -19.42 40.18
C GLY A 51 -16.83 -18.49 39.14
N GLN A 52 -16.58 -17.18 39.17
CA GLN A 52 -17.05 -16.27 38.14
C GLN A 52 -16.48 -16.67 36.77
N THR A 53 -17.30 -16.57 35.73
CA THR A 53 -16.87 -16.85 34.35
C THR A 53 -17.26 -15.70 33.44
N VAL A 54 -16.29 -15.20 32.67
CA VAL A 54 -16.50 -14.17 31.65
C VAL A 54 -16.16 -14.75 30.28
N THR A 55 -17.02 -14.48 29.30
CA THR A 55 -16.78 -14.88 27.91
C THR A 55 -16.44 -13.64 27.10
N TYR A 56 -15.18 -13.52 26.69
CA TYR A 56 -14.70 -12.47 25.80
C TYR A 56 -14.74 -12.97 24.36
N LYS A 57 -15.42 -12.23 23.48
CA LYS A 57 -15.57 -12.58 22.06
C LYS A 57 -14.99 -11.48 21.20
N VAL A 58 -14.18 -11.86 20.22
CA VAL A 58 -13.52 -10.93 19.29
C VAL A 58 -13.89 -11.33 17.86
N PRO A 59 -14.36 -10.40 17.01
CA PRO A 59 -14.72 -10.69 15.64
C PRO A 59 -13.51 -11.17 14.83
N VAL A 60 -13.78 -12.09 13.91
CA VAL A 60 -12.80 -12.57 12.93
C VAL A 60 -13.07 -11.92 11.59
N ILE A 61 -12.03 -11.36 10.99
CA ILE A 61 -12.07 -10.68 9.69
C ILE A 61 -11.14 -11.40 8.72
N MET A 62 -11.58 -11.62 7.48
CA MET A 62 -10.72 -12.21 6.44
C MET A 62 -10.20 -11.13 5.49
N ALA A 63 -8.89 -11.10 5.27
CA ALA A 63 -8.28 -10.23 4.26
C ALA A 63 -8.84 -10.51 2.84
N GLN A 64 -9.22 -11.76 2.57
CA GLN A 64 -9.72 -12.19 1.27
C GLN A 64 -11.13 -11.67 0.93
N ASP A 65 -11.91 -11.25 1.94
CA ASP A 65 -13.28 -10.76 1.76
C ASP A 65 -13.33 -9.34 1.20
N TYR A 66 -12.22 -8.59 1.32
CA TYR A 66 -12.13 -7.25 0.79
C TYR A 66 -11.88 -7.26 -0.71
N THR A 67 -12.57 -6.40 -1.45
CA THR A 67 -12.26 -6.10 -2.86
C THR A 67 -11.12 -5.09 -2.92
N VAL A 68 -10.52 -4.93 -4.10
CA VAL A 68 -9.54 -3.84 -4.29
C VAL A 68 -10.19 -2.50 -3.91
N ASP A 69 -11.40 -2.23 -4.39
CA ASP A 69 -12.12 -1.00 -4.05
C ASP A 69 -12.29 -0.78 -2.55
N SER A 70 -12.79 -1.78 -1.83
CA SER A 70 -13.04 -1.63 -0.39
C SER A 70 -11.75 -1.49 0.43
N ILE A 71 -10.63 -2.01 -0.06
CA ILE A 71 -9.31 -1.77 0.55
C ILE A 71 -8.93 -0.29 0.46
N PHE A 72 -9.09 0.33 -0.71
CA PHE A 72 -8.76 1.75 -0.88
C PHE A 72 -9.75 2.66 -0.15
N GLU A 73 -11.06 2.40 -0.27
CA GLU A 73 -12.11 3.19 0.41
C GLU A 73 -11.93 3.21 1.93
N LYS A 74 -11.56 2.07 2.51
CA LYS A 74 -11.35 1.93 3.96
C LYS A 74 -9.92 2.21 4.41
N ARG A 75 -9.03 2.64 3.50
CA ARG A 75 -7.60 2.88 3.74
C ARG A 75 -6.85 1.68 4.35
N LEU A 76 -7.23 0.46 3.96
CA LEU A 76 -6.66 -0.79 4.44
C LEU A 76 -5.44 -1.25 3.60
N LEU A 77 -4.59 -0.31 3.19
CA LEU A 77 -3.50 -0.56 2.22
C LEU A 77 -2.55 -1.70 2.63
N ALA A 78 -2.40 -1.92 3.94
CA ALA A 78 -1.64 -3.04 4.50
C ALA A 78 -2.13 -4.44 4.07
N LEU A 79 -3.36 -4.54 3.54
CA LEU A 79 -3.92 -5.80 3.01
C LEU A 79 -3.49 -6.10 1.57
N LEU A 80 -3.04 -5.10 0.81
CA LEU A 80 -2.70 -5.25 -0.62
C LEU A 80 -1.64 -6.33 -0.88
N PRO A 81 -0.53 -6.43 -0.11
CA PRO A 81 0.47 -7.48 -0.30
C PRO A 81 -0.12 -8.89 -0.24
N TYR A 82 -1.10 -9.10 0.65
CA TYR A 82 -1.69 -10.41 0.90
C TYR A 82 -2.78 -10.80 -0.11
N ARG A 83 -3.14 -9.90 -1.04
CA ARG A 83 -4.17 -10.17 -2.04
C ARG A 83 -3.87 -11.40 -2.89
N ILE A 84 -2.60 -11.69 -3.13
CA ILE A 84 -2.16 -12.87 -3.90
C ILE A 84 -2.64 -14.19 -3.26
N LEU A 85 -2.80 -14.23 -1.95
CA LEU A 85 -3.19 -15.44 -1.22
C LEU A 85 -4.60 -15.92 -1.56
N ARG A 86 -5.47 -15.02 -2.03
CA ARG A 86 -6.80 -15.40 -2.55
C ARG A 86 -6.72 -16.33 -3.76
N TYR A 87 -5.62 -16.25 -4.49
CA TYR A 87 -5.37 -16.96 -5.73
C TYR A 87 -4.47 -18.20 -5.53
N GLU A 88 -3.90 -18.37 -4.33
CA GLU A 88 -2.89 -19.38 -4.01
C GLU A 88 -3.29 -20.80 -4.44
N HIS A 89 -4.54 -21.21 -4.18
CA HIS A 89 -5.01 -22.54 -4.55
C HIS A 89 -5.01 -22.77 -6.07
N PHE A 90 -5.40 -21.77 -6.88
CA PHE A 90 -5.42 -21.95 -8.33
C PHE A 90 -4.00 -21.83 -8.90
N LEU A 91 -3.19 -20.91 -8.37
CA LEU A 91 -1.81 -20.68 -8.81
C LEU A 91 -0.92 -21.92 -8.60
N LYS A 92 -1.19 -22.67 -7.53
CA LYS A 92 -0.51 -23.94 -7.21
C LYS A 92 -1.13 -25.17 -7.86
N SER A 93 -2.23 -25.02 -8.60
CA SER A 93 -2.87 -26.16 -9.28
C SER A 93 -2.20 -26.43 -10.63
N ASN A 94 -2.09 -27.70 -11.02
CA ASN A 94 -1.51 -28.14 -12.31
C ASN A 94 -2.35 -27.73 -13.54
N SER A 95 -3.43 -26.96 -13.35
CA SER A 95 -4.34 -26.53 -14.40
C SER A 95 -4.30 -25.02 -14.55
N VAL A 96 -3.65 -24.56 -15.63
CA VAL A 96 -3.66 -23.15 -16.02
C VAL A 96 -5.06 -22.79 -16.51
N ASN A 97 -5.73 -21.88 -15.80
CA ASN A 97 -7.02 -21.33 -16.23
C ASN A 97 -6.83 -19.87 -16.66
N PRO A 98 -6.75 -19.59 -17.97
CA PRO A 98 -6.47 -18.24 -18.48
C PRO A 98 -7.43 -17.18 -17.95
N LYS A 99 -8.73 -17.50 -17.82
CA LYS A 99 -9.72 -16.54 -17.30
C LYS A 99 -9.46 -16.15 -15.85
N LYS A 100 -9.00 -17.09 -15.02
CA LYS A 100 -8.64 -16.81 -13.61
C LYS A 100 -7.36 -16.00 -13.51
N ILE A 101 -6.38 -16.27 -14.38
CA ILE A 101 -5.15 -15.49 -14.46
C ILE A 101 -5.46 -14.06 -14.90
N GLU A 102 -6.22 -13.84 -15.98
CA GLU A 102 -6.60 -12.48 -16.39
C GLU A 102 -7.30 -11.71 -15.26
N ARG A 103 -8.28 -12.34 -14.60
CA ARG A 103 -8.97 -11.71 -13.47
C ARG A 103 -8.02 -11.32 -12.33
N MET A 104 -7.01 -12.14 -12.05
CA MET A 104 -5.99 -11.80 -11.07
C MET A 104 -5.16 -10.60 -11.54
N LEU A 105 -4.71 -10.61 -12.79
CA LEU A 105 -3.90 -9.53 -13.36
C LEU A 105 -4.68 -8.20 -13.41
N ASP A 106 -5.99 -8.25 -13.69
CA ASP A 106 -6.88 -7.08 -13.64
C ASP A 106 -6.97 -6.48 -12.24
N ASP A 107 -7.08 -7.30 -11.19
CA ASP A 107 -7.01 -6.83 -9.79
C ASP A 107 -5.68 -6.08 -9.56
N TYR A 108 -4.55 -6.58 -10.05
CA TYR A 108 -3.25 -5.93 -9.87
C TYR A 108 -3.07 -4.65 -10.71
N ARG A 109 -3.61 -4.60 -11.94
CA ARG A 109 -3.66 -3.35 -12.72
C ARG A 109 -4.46 -2.28 -11.99
N LEU A 110 -5.60 -2.66 -11.41
CA LEU A 110 -6.44 -1.75 -10.63
C LEU A 110 -5.70 -1.25 -9.37
N ILE A 111 -5.02 -2.14 -8.64
CA ILE A 111 -4.20 -1.77 -7.47
C ILE A 111 -3.16 -0.74 -7.87
N CYS A 112 -2.39 -1.02 -8.91
CA CYS A 112 -1.31 -0.14 -9.34
C CYS A 112 -1.84 1.23 -9.81
N GLY A 113 -2.92 1.26 -10.60
CA GLY A 113 -3.55 2.50 -11.03
C GLY A 113 -4.07 3.36 -9.86
N LYS A 114 -4.67 2.73 -8.84
CA LYS A 114 -5.12 3.45 -7.63
C LYS A 114 -3.96 3.97 -6.78
N LEU A 115 -2.88 3.21 -6.63
CA LEU A 115 -1.68 3.66 -5.92
C LEU A 115 -1.04 4.88 -6.61
N GLN A 116 -0.98 4.88 -7.95
CA GLN A 116 -0.49 6.01 -8.73
C GLN A 116 -1.34 7.27 -8.51
N GLN A 117 -2.67 7.15 -8.58
CA GLN A 117 -3.58 8.27 -8.35
C GLN A 117 -3.39 8.88 -6.94
N MET A 118 -3.14 8.05 -5.92
CA MET A 118 -2.87 8.57 -4.59
C MET A 118 -1.49 9.27 -4.50
N GLN A 119 -0.49 8.82 -5.26
CA GLN A 119 0.84 9.45 -5.31
C GLN A 119 0.81 10.88 -5.87
N GLU A 120 -0.06 11.14 -6.83
CA GLU A 120 -0.21 12.49 -7.39
C GLU A 120 -0.78 13.49 -6.38
N HIS A 121 -1.43 13.01 -5.32
CA HIS A 121 -2.14 13.85 -4.35
C HIS A 121 -1.55 13.81 -2.93
N GLU A 122 -0.77 12.79 -2.58
CA GLU A 122 -0.21 12.58 -1.24
C GLU A 122 1.33 12.40 -1.30
N ASP A 123 2.09 12.97 -0.34
CA ASP A 123 3.53 12.71 -0.16
C ASP A 123 3.79 11.31 0.45
N ALA A 124 3.16 10.29 -0.13
CA ALA A 124 3.18 8.89 0.29
C ALA A 124 4.01 8.00 -0.64
N SER A 125 4.85 8.60 -1.48
CA SER A 125 5.65 7.91 -2.51
C SER A 125 6.53 6.77 -1.98
N GLY A 126 7.02 6.87 -0.73
CA GLY A 126 7.78 5.78 -0.10
C GLY A 126 6.93 4.56 0.24
N LEU A 127 5.73 4.79 0.78
CA LEU A 127 4.80 3.72 1.19
C LEU A 127 4.38 2.85 0.00
N TYR A 128 4.17 3.45 -1.19
CA TYR A 128 3.76 2.69 -2.37
C TYR A 128 4.87 1.81 -2.91
N VAL A 129 6.10 2.33 -2.96
CA VAL A 129 7.27 1.54 -3.35
C VAL A 129 7.40 0.31 -2.44
N ASP A 130 7.24 0.51 -1.13
CA ASP A 130 7.30 -0.58 -0.16
C ASP A 130 6.16 -1.60 -0.34
N ILE A 131 4.92 -1.14 -0.57
CA ILE A 131 3.78 -2.03 -0.83
C ILE A 131 4.00 -2.85 -2.09
N ILE A 132 4.46 -2.25 -3.18
CA ILE A 132 4.74 -2.96 -4.43
C ILE A 132 5.87 -3.99 -4.23
N ALA A 133 6.94 -3.61 -3.52
CA ALA A 133 8.03 -4.53 -3.21
C ALA A 133 7.55 -5.73 -2.38
N LEU A 134 6.66 -5.51 -1.41
CA LEU A 134 6.04 -6.58 -0.62
C LEU A 134 5.11 -7.47 -1.46
N ILE A 135 4.34 -6.89 -2.39
CA ILE A 135 3.52 -7.66 -3.34
C ILE A 135 4.42 -8.58 -4.17
N ASN A 136 5.51 -8.06 -4.75
CA ASN A 136 6.45 -8.85 -5.55
C ASN A 136 7.05 -10.00 -4.74
N LYS A 137 7.52 -9.71 -3.52
CA LYS A 137 8.08 -10.73 -2.63
C LYS A 137 7.08 -11.83 -2.28
N LEU A 138 5.83 -11.47 -2.02
CA LEU A 138 4.77 -12.45 -1.75
C LEU A 138 4.35 -13.21 -3.00
N ALA A 139 4.32 -12.56 -4.16
CA ALA A 139 4.05 -13.20 -5.44
C ALA A 139 5.11 -14.27 -5.75
N ASP A 140 6.40 -13.95 -5.58
CA ASP A 140 7.49 -14.89 -5.77
C ASP A 140 7.38 -16.11 -4.84
N TYR A 141 6.88 -15.91 -3.62
CA TYR A 141 6.65 -16.99 -2.67
C TYR A 141 5.42 -17.85 -3.00
N VAL A 142 4.37 -17.26 -3.56
CA VAL A 142 3.07 -17.92 -3.77
C VAL A 142 2.95 -18.57 -5.14
N ILE A 143 3.50 -17.94 -6.18
CA ILE A 143 3.40 -18.37 -7.58
C ILE A 143 4.57 -19.32 -7.90
N PRO A 144 4.31 -20.56 -8.36
CA PRO A 144 5.35 -21.47 -8.84
C PRO A 144 6.18 -20.87 -9.98
N ASP A 145 7.47 -21.21 -10.06
CA ASP A 145 8.41 -20.64 -11.04
C ASP A 145 8.04 -20.93 -12.51
N ASP A 146 7.38 -22.06 -12.76
CA ASP A 146 6.92 -22.49 -14.09
C ASP A 146 5.53 -21.92 -14.47
N ASN A 147 4.90 -21.16 -13.57
CA ASN A 147 3.57 -20.62 -13.81
C ASN A 147 3.66 -19.31 -14.63
N PRO A 148 2.98 -19.22 -15.79
CA PRO A 148 3.02 -18.04 -16.66
C PRO A 148 2.45 -16.77 -16.01
N ALA A 149 1.70 -16.89 -14.91
CA ALA A 149 1.22 -15.74 -14.16
C ALA A 149 2.36 -14.94 -13.51
N LYS A 150 3.53 -15.56 -13.25
CA LYS A 150 4.66 -14.93 -12.56
C LYS A 150 5.27 -13.79 -13.38
N GLU A 151 5.67 -14.10 -14.62
CA GLU A 151 6.25 -13.11 -15.54
C GLU A 151 5.27 -11.97 -15.82
N ARG A 152 4.01 -12.31 -16.12
CA ARG A 152 2.96 -11.32 -16.42
C ARG A 152 2.63 -10.40 -15.26
N LEU A 153 2.65 -10.93 -14.03
CA LEU A 153 2.49 -10.11 -12.84
C LEU A 153 3.72 -9.20 -12.65
N GLY A 154 4.93 -9.74 -12.85
CA GLY A 154 6.17 -8.96 -12.81
C GLY A 154 6.17 -7.78 -13.79
N GLU A 155 5.65 -7.94 -15.00
CA GLU A 155 5.49 -6.86 -15.98
C GLU A 155 4.57 -5.73 -15.48
N ILE A 156 3.43 -6.09 -14.87
CA ILE A 156 2.48 -5.12 -14.32
C ILE A 156 3.09 -4.38 -13.13
N MET A 157 3.74 -5.13 -12.23
CA MET A 157 4.25 -4.59 -10.97
C MET A 157 5.60 -3.87 -11.13
N GLY A 158 6.39 -4.20 -12.16
CA GLY A 158 7.75 -3.69 -12.37
C GLY A 158 7.95 -2.81 -13.60
N GLY A 159 7.14 -2.95 -14.66
CA GLY A 159 7.43 -2.36 -15.97
C GLY A 159 6.69 -1.06 -16.31
N GLN A 160 5.50 -0.80 -15.75
CA GLN A 160 4.68 0.34 -16.15
C GLN A 160 4.45 1.40 -15.06
N ILE A 161 4.74 1.10 -13.78
CA ILE A 161 4.10 1.85 -12.68
C ILE A 161 5.06 2.29 -11.53
N LEU A 162 6.25 1.71 -11.39
CA LEU A 162 7.23 2.16 -10.39
C LEU A 162 8.20 3.18 -10.97
N LYS A 163 7.86 4.47 -10.91
CA LYS A 163 8.90 5.51 -10.87
C LYS A 163 9.32 5.67 -9.42
N LEU A 164 10.54 5.27 -9.07
CA LEU A 164 11.00 5.30 -7.68
C LEU A 164 11.03 6.76 -7.19
N ARG A 165 10.73 7.03 -5.92
CA ARG A 165 10.92 8.38 -5.33
C ARG A 165 12.35 8.87 -5.57
N SER A 166 13.34 8.00 -5.52
CA SER A 166 14.74 8.35 -5.85
C SER A 166 14.95 8.78 -7.30
N GLU A 167 14.19 8.21 -8.24
CA GLU A 167 14.22 8.60 -9.65
C GLU A 167 13.48 9.91 -9.85
N SER A 168 12.31 10.09 -9.21
CA SER A 168 11.57 11.36 -9.19
C SER A 168 12.42 12.49 -8.58
N LEU A 169 13.05 12.27 -7.42
CA LEU A 169 13.94 13.23 -6.77
C LEU A 169 15.18 13.56 -7.62
N LYS A 170 15.74 12.55 -8.34
CA LYS A 170 16.85 12.79 -9.28
C LYS A 170 16.42 13.64 -10.46
N GLU A 171 15.22 13.41 -10.99
CA GLU A 171 14.68 14.21 -12.08
C GLU A 171 14.30 15.63 -11.63
N GLU A 172 13.71 15.78 -10.45
CA GLU A 172 13.47 17.08 -9.81
C GLU A 172 14.78 17.83 -9.60
N GLY A 173 15.79 17.16 -9.02
CA GLY A 173 17.12 17.73 -8.83
C GLY A 173 17.76 18.19 -10.15
N ARG A 174 17.70 17.36 -11.20
CA ARG A 174 18.16 17.72 -12.55
C ARG A 174 17.40 18.89 -13.14
N THR A 175 16.09 18.96 -12.89
CA THR A 175 15.23 20.04 -13.39
C THR A 175 15.58 21.36 -12.70
N LEU A 176 15.76 21.34 -11.37
CA LEU A 176 16.19 22.50 -10.59
C LEU A 176 17.60 22.96 -10.98
N GLU A 177 18.52 22.03 -11.24
CA GLU A 177 19.85 22.33 -11.75
C GLU A 177 19.79 23.01 -13.13
N ILE A 178 18.94 22.52 -14.05
CA ILE A 178 18.71 23.16 -15.34
C ILE A 178 18.16 24.58 -15.15
N TYR A 179 17.22 24.80 -14.23
CA TYR A 179 16.70 26.14 -13.94
C TYR A 179 17.78 27.08 -13.41
N ALA A 180 18.66 26.61 -12.52
CA ALA A 180 19.79 27.37 -12.03
C ALA A 180 20.75 27.76 -13.18
N LEU A 181 21.09 26.81 -14.05
CA LEU A 181 21.98 27.05 -15.20
C LEU A 181 21.39 28.03 -16.22
N VAL A 182 20.07 28.03 -16.41
CA VAL A 182 19.38 29.02 -17.25
C VAL A 182 19.41 30.41 -16.59
N GLN A 183 19.12 30.49 -15.28
CA GLN A 183 19.17 31.75 -14.54
C GLN A 183 20.57 32.39 -14.57
N ASP A 184 21.61 31.56 -14.46
CA ASP A 184 23.01 31.99 -14.49
C ASP A 184 23.53 32.25 -15.92
N ALA A 185 22.65 32.19 -16.93
CA ALA A 185 22.94 32.37 -18.35
C ALA A 185 24.02 31.40 -18.91
N VAL A 186 24.23 30.27 -18.24
CA VAL A 186 25.13 29.19 -18.67
C VAL A 186 24.47 28.34 -19.75
N LEU A 187 23.14 28.15 -19.64
CA LEU A 187 22.33 27.38 -20.59
C LEU A 187 21.29 28.30 -21.26
N THR A 188 21.10 28.17 -22.56
CA THR A 188 20.06 28.95 -23.24
C THR A 188 18.66 28.41 -22.91
N PRO A 189 17.64 29.27 -22.78
CA PRO A 189 16.27 28.84 -22.49
C PRO A 189 15.71 27.86 -23.53
N GLU A 190 16.09 28.01 -24.81
CA GLU A 190 15.65 27.12 -25.89
C GLU A 190 16.20 25.70 -25.72
N PHE A 191 17.46 25.58 -25.31
CA PHE A 191 18.07 24.29 -25.05
C PHE A 191 17.49 23.63 -23.80
N ALA A 192 17.23 24.42 -22.76
CA ALA A 192 16.58 23.94 -21.54
C ALA A 192 15.16 23.43 -21.79
N ALA A 193 14.36 24.18 -22.56
CA ALA A 193 13.00 23.81 -22.94
C ALA A 193 12.98 22.49 -23.74
N ALA A 194 13.88 22.35 -24.73
CA ALA A 194 14.01 21.11 -25.49
C ALA A 194 14.46 19.92 -24.61
N ARG A 195 15.37 20.15 -23.66
CA ARG A 195 15.88 19.10 -22.76
C ARG A 195 14.82 18.60 -21.78
N LEU A 196 13.94 19.49 -21.33
CA LEU A 196 12.83 19.20 -20.42
C LEU A 196 11.53 18.82 -21.14
N ASN A 197 11.54 18.86 -22.48
CA ASN A 197 10.36 18.64 -23.32
C ASN A 197 9.19 19.58 -22.96
N LEU A 198 9.51 20.86 -22.75
CA LEU A 198 8.58 21.94 -22.43
C LEU A 198 8.59 22.98 -23.56
N ASP A 199 7.54 23.78 -23.65
CA ASP A 199 7.59 25.05 -24.38
C ASP A 199 8.23 26.16 -23.51
N ILE A 200 8.58 27.28 -24.13
CA ILE A 200 9.29 28.39 -23.46
C ILE A 200 8.42 29.06 -22.39
N ASP A 201 7.11 29.17 -22.63
CA ASP A 201 6.19 29.84 -21.71
C ASP A 201 5.96 28.99 -20.45
N GLU A 202 5.84 27.67 -20.62
CA GLU A 202 5.73 26.69 -19.55
C GLU A 202 7.05 26.58 -18.76
N LEU A 203 8.20 26.63 -19.44
CA LEU A 203 9.51 26.72 -18.78
C LEU A 203 9.57 27.96 -17.87
N LYS A 204 9.21 29.14 -18.39
CA LYS A 204 9.20 30.40 -17.64
C LYS A 204 8.28 30.35 -16.42
N LYS A 205 7.08 29.77 -16.58
CA LYS A 205 6.10 29.58 -15.51
C LYS A 205 6.64 28.65 -14.42
N ARG A 206 7.23 27.52 -14.80
CA ARG A 206 7.80 26.55 -13.85
C ARG A 206 9.02 27.09 -13.12
N MET A 207 9.92 27.81 -13.80
CA MET A 207 11.05 28.48 -13.16
C MET A 207 10.56 29.46 -12.08
N SER A 208 9.60 30.31 -12.42
CA SER A 208 9.03 31.31 -11.50
C SER A 208 8.34 30.66 -10.29
N HIS A 209 7.59 29.57 -10.52
CA HIS A 209 6.94 28.81 -9.45
C HIS A 209 7.95 28.17 -8.47
N ASN A 210 9.13 27.79 -8.97
CA ASN A 210 10.20 27.19 -8.18
C ASN A 210 11.22 28.23 -7.65
N GLY A 211 10.94 29.54 -7.77
CA GLY A 211 11.78 30.61 -7.23
C GLY A 211 12.99 31.00 -8.09
N TYR A 212 13.08 30.53 -9.33
CA TYR A 212 14.15 30.87 -10.28
C TYR A 212 13.72 32.01 -11.20
N ARG A 213 14.67 32.89 -11.54
CA ARG A 213 14.47 34.00 -12.47
C ARG A 213 14.75 33.55 -13.89
N TYR A 214 13.80 33.81 -14.78
CA TYR A 214 14.03 33.68 -16.20
C TYR A 214 14.91 34.84 -16.69
N PRO A 215 16.03 34.59 -17.40
CA PRO A 215 16.86 35.67 -17.92
C PRO A 215 16.06 36.49 -18.94
N GLU A 216 15.92 37.79 -18.70
CA GLU A 216 15.36 38.68 -19.71
C GLU A 216 16.42 38.89 -20.81
N SER A 217 16.00 38.66 -22.05
CA SER A 217 16.78 38.86 -23.28
C SER A 217 17.30 40.27 -23.43
#